data_AF-A0A6V8K8M8-F1
#
_entry.id   AF-A0A6V8K8M8-F1
#
_cell.length_a   1.000
_cell.length_b   1.000
_cell.length_c   1.000
_cell.angle_alpha   90.00
_cell.angle_beta   90.00
_cell.angle_gamma   90.00
#
_symmetry.space_group_name_H-M   'P 1'
#
loop_
_entity.id
_entity.type
_entity.pdbx_description
1 polymer ?
#
loop_
_entity_poly.entity_id
_entity_poly.type
_entity_poly.pdbx_seq_one_letter_code
_entity_poly.pdbx_strand_id
1 'polypeptide(L)'
;MPTAARWTHKPGLTLIGDAAHLMPPVGEGANQAMLDAATLAAELAANPADPDSAIQAYEEAMFARIHPIAEMSARVQAMMLSPTAADDVVRFFAPHPTS
;
A
#
# COMPACT_ATOMS: atom_id res chain seq x y z
N MET A 1 9.72 8.52 -0.02
CA MET A 1 9.37 8.42 -1.46
C MET A 1 7.94 8.90 -1.64
N PRO A 2 7.49 9.31 -2.85
CA PRO A 2 6.10 9.74 -3.04
C PRO A 2 5.15 8.61 -2.65
N THR A 3 4.06 8.91 -1.94
CA THR A 3 3.10 7.96 -1.36
C THR A 3 2.19 7.24 -2.39
N ALA A 4 2.56 7.21 -3.67
CA ALA A 4 1.74 6.64 -4.73
C ALA A 4 2.57 6.41 -6.01
N ALA A 5 3.63 5.61 -5.93
CA ALA A 5 4.38 5.26 -7.13
C ALA A 5 3.46 4.51 -8.10
N ARG A 6 3.29 5.06 -9.30
CA ARG A 6 2.60 4.43 -10.43
C ARG A 6 3.51 4.52 -11.65
N TRP A 7 3.50 3.50 -12.47
CA TRP A 7 4.28 3.44 -13.71
C TRP A 7 3.40 3.04 -14.88
N THR A 8 3.90 3.31 -16.08
CA THR A 8 3.35 2.75 -17.31
C THR A 8 3.73 1.27 -17.36
N HIS A 9 2.75 0.42 -17.66
CA HIS A 9 2.96 -1.02 -17.82
C HIS A 9 4.10 -1.32 -18.79
N LYS A 10 4.93 -2.31 -18.43
CA LYS A 10 6.02 -2.81 -19.27
C LYS A 10 5.87 -4.32 -19.47
N PRO A 11 5.82 -4.81 -20.72
CA PRO A 11 5.65 -6.23 -20.98
C PRO A 11 6.71 -7.09 -20.28
N GLY A 12 6.24 -8.16 -19.64
CA GLY A 12 7.04 -9.16 -18.92
C GLY A 12 7.73 -8.68 -17.64
N LEU A 13 7.44 -7.46 -17.15
CA LEU A 13 8.08 -6.91 -15.97
C LEU A 13 7.06 -6.22 -15.05
N THR A 14 7.15 -6.52 -13.76
CA THR A 14 6.46 -5.75 -12.73
C THR A 14 7.26 -5.73 -11.43
N LEU A 15 6.77 -5.01 -10.43
CA LEU A 15 7.37 -4.87 -9.11
C LEU A 15 6.36 -5.31 -8.04
N ILE A 16 6.85 -5.85 -6.93
CA ILE A 16 6.04 -6.21 -5.75
C ILE A 16 6.71 -5.69 -4.46
N GLY A 17 5.96 -5.59 -3.37
CA GLY A 17 6.48 -5.19 -2.05
C GLY A 17 7.16 -3.83 -2.06
N ASP A 18 8.23 -3.68 -1.27
CA ASP A 18 8.95 -2.40 -1.13
C ASP A 18 9.50 -1.86 -2.44
N ALA A 19 9.79 -2.72 -3.42
CA ALA A 19 10.22 -2.29 -4.75
C ALA A 19 9.09 -1.57 -5.51
N ALA A 20 7.83 -1.97 -5.27
CA ALA A 20 6.64 -1.33 -5.83
C ALA A 20 6.16 -0.14 -4.99
N HIS A 21 6.17 -0.27 -3.66
CA HIS A 21 5.48 0.67 -2.78
C HIS A 21 6.09 0.79 -1.39
N LEU A 22 7.33 1.30 -1.31
CA LEU A 22 7.96 1.62 -0.03
C LEU A 22 7.08 2.57 0.82
N MET A 23 6.69 2.11 2.01
CA MET A 23 5.83 2.84 2.96
C MET A 23 6.47 2.96 4.35
N PRO A 24 6.03 3.93 5.18
CA PRO A 24 6.40 3.99 6.59
C PRO A 24 6.14 2.66 7.33
N PRO A 25 7.01 2.25 8.27
CA PRO A 25 6.92 0.95 8.94
C PRO A 25 5.88 0.95 10.07
N VAL A 26 4.60 1.13 9.72
CA VAL A 26 3.47 1.12 10.67
C VAL A 26 2.80 -0.25 10.80
N GLY A 27 3.41 -1.31 10.24
CA GLY A 27 2.95 -2.70 10.37
C GLY A 27 2.33 -3.31 9.10
N GLU A 28 2.14 -2.53 8.03
CA GLU A 28 1.44 -3.02 6.82
C GLU A 28 2.37 -3.63 5.76
N GLY A 29 3.62 -3.19 5.67
CA GLY A 29 4.50 -3.50 4.51
C GLY A 29 4.63 -4.99 4.16
N ALA A 30 4.90 -5.84 5.15
CA ALA A 30 5.08 -7.28 4.93
C ALA A 30 3.80 -7.97 4.42
N ASN A 31 2.64 -7.63 5.01
CA ASN A 31 1.36 -8.17 4.59
C ASN A 31 1.00 -7.73 3.17
N GLN A 32 1.28 -6.46 2.84
CA GLN A 32 1.01 -5.94 1.50
C GLN A 32 1.90 -6.61 0.44
N ALA A 33 3.17 -6.85 0.75
CA ALA A 33 4.11 -7.57 -0.12
C ALA A 33 3.71 -9.04 -0.34
N MET A 34 3.24 -9.72 0.71
CA MET A 34 2.74 -11.09 0.59
C MET A 34 1.47 -11.15 -0.27
N LEU A 35 0.56 -10.18 -0.09
CA LEU A 35 -0.65 -10.08 -0.92
C LEU A 35 -0.30 -9.76 -2.37
N ASP A 36 0.72 -8.94 -2.66
CA ASP A 36 1.19 -8.75 -4.04
C ASP A 36 1.58 -10.07 -4.69
N ALA A 37 2.43 -10.85 -4.02
CA ALA A 37 2.93 -12.11 -4.55
C ALA A 37 1.78 -13.09 -4.80
N ALA A 38 0.82 -13.18 -3.87
CA ALA A 38 -0.35 -14.05 -4.01
C ALA A 38 -1.27 -13.63 -5.16
N THR A 39 -1.58 -12.33 -5.28
CA THR A 39 -2.44 -11.82 -6.36
C THR A 39 -1.76 -11.97 -7.72
N LEU A 40 -0.49 -11.59 -7.85
CA LEU A 40 0.25 -11.74 -9.11
C LEU A 40 0.33 -13.22 -9.54
N ALA A 41 0.63 -14.12 -8.61
CA ALA A 41 0.68 -15.56 -8.92
C ALA A 41 -0.68 -16.10 -9.37
N ALA A 42 -1.78 -15.65 -8.74
CA ALA A 42 -3.12 -16.05 -9.11
C ALA A 42 -3.51 -15.56 -10.52
N GLU A 43 -3.23 -14.29 -10.84
CA GLU A 43 -3.52 -13.71 -12.16
C GLU A 43 -2.73 -14.42 -13.27
N LEU A 44 -1.44 -14.68 -13.03
CA LEU A 44 -0.59 -15.41 -13.97
C LEU A 44 -1.05 -16.86 -14.18
N ALA A 45 -1.46 -17.54 -13.11
CA ALA A 45 -1.96 -18.91 -13.19
C ALA A 45 -3.32 -19.00 -13.92
N ALA A 46 -4.17 -17.99 -13.78
CA ALA A 46 -5.46 -17.91 -14.47
C ALA A 46 -5.31 -17.62 -15.97
N ASN A 47 -4.28 -16.86 -16.36
CA ASN A 47 -4.07 -16.39 -17.73
C ASN A 47 -2.69 -16.77 -18.30
N PRO A 48 -2.34 -18.06 -18.41
CA PRO A 48 -0.99 -18.48 -18.81
C PRO A 48 -0.64 -18.14 -20.28
N ALA A 49 -1.65 -17.88 -21.11
CA ALA A 49 -1.47 -17.50 -22.51
C ALA A 49 -1.22 -15.99 -22.72
N ASP A 50 -1.51 -15.16 -21.70
CA ASP A 50 -1.34 -13.71 -21.76
C ASP A 50 -0.83 -13.15 -20.41
N PRO A 51 0.47 -13.35 -20.12
CA PRO A 51 1.08 -12.85 -18.88
C PRO A 51 1.03 -11.33 -18.75
N ASP A 52 1.04 -10.59 -19.85
CA ASP A 52 1.05 -9.13 -19.83
C ASP A 52 -0.29 -8.58 -19.36
N SER A 53 -1.42 -9.12 -19.85
CA SER A 53 -2.74 -8.76 -19.33
C SER A 53 -2.89 -9.13 -17.85
N ALA A 54 -2.33 -10.27 -17.41
CA ALA A 54 -2.35 -10.68 -16.00
C ALA A 54 -1.54 -9.71 -15.11
N ILE A 55 -0.35 -9.31 -15.57
CA ILE A 55 0.48 -8.32 -14.88
C ILE A 55 -0.24 -6.98 -14.79
N GLN A 56 -0.86 -6.52 -15.88
CA GLN A 56 -1.57 -5.24 -15.88
C GLN A 56 -2.77 -5.25 -14.92
N ALA A 57 -3.53 -6.35 -14.87
CA ALA A 57 -4.61 -6.52 -13.90
C ALA A 57 -4.10 -6.47 -12.44
N TYR A 58 -2.98 -7.15 -12.17
CA TYR A 58 -2.30 -7.07 -10.88
C TYR A 58 -1.88 -5.62 -10.53
N GLU A 59 -1.23 -4.92 -11.46
CA GLU A 59 -0.74 -3.55 -11.26
C GLU A 59 -1.89 -2.60 -10.90
N GLU A 60 -3.00 -2.66 -11.64
CA GLU A 60 -4.19 -1.83 -11.39
C GLU A 60 -4.80 -2.08 -10.00
N ALA A 61 -4.96 -3.35 -9.62
CA ALA A 61 -5.47 -3.72 -8.30
C ALA A 61 -4.52 -3.28 -7.17
N MET A 62 -3.21 -3.46 -7.37
CA MET A 62 -2.18 -3.04 -6.41
C MET A 62 -2.16 -1.52 -6.24
N PHE A 63 -2.17 -0.73 -7.32
CA PHE A 63 -2.18 0.73 -7.23
C PHE A 63 -3.39 1.25 -6.45
N ALA A 64 -4.58 0.70 -6.72
CA ALA A 64 -5.81 1.08 -6.02
C ALA A 64 -5.76 0.76 -4.52
N ARG A 65 -5.19 -0.40 -4.15
CA ARG A 65 -5.06 -0.84 -2.76
C ARG A 65 -4.04 -0.03 -1.98
N ILE A 66 -2.86 0.20 -2.54
CA ILE A 66 -1.71 0.75 -1.82
C ILE A 66 -1.88 2.24 -1.51
N HIS A 67 -2.50 3.01 -2.40
CA HIS A 67 -2.64 4.45 -2.23
C HIS A 67 -3.25 4.86 -0.86
N PRO A 68 -4.44 4.37 -0.44
CA PRO A 68 -5.00 4.70 0.86
C PRO A 68 -4.16 4.19 2.05
N ILE A 69 -3.45 3.06 1.89
CA ILE A 69 -2.59 2.48 2.93
C ILE A 69 -1.35 3.34 3.16
N ALA A 70 -0.72 3.80 2.07
CA ALA A 70 0.45 4.68 2.13
C ALA A 70 0.09 6.02 2.79
N GLU A 71 -1.06 6.60 2.43
CA GLU A 71 -1.54 7.82 3.08
C GLU A 71 -1.84 7.62 4.57
N MET A 72 -2.50 6.53 4.94
CA MET A 72 -2.79 6.22 6.35
C MET A 72 -1.49 6.04 7.12
N SER A 73 -0.53 5.31 6.55
CA SER A 73 0.78 5.05 7.15
C SER A 73 1.56 6.35 7.37
N ALA A 74 1.51 7.28 6.40
CA ALA A 74 2.10 8.61 6.55
C ALA A 74 1.44 9.43 7.66
N ARG A 75 0.09 9.41 7.75
CA ARG A 75 -0.66 10.10 8.82
C ARG A 75 -0.32 9.55 10.20
N VAL A 76 -0.32 8.22 10.36
CA VAL A 76 0.03 7.55 11.62
C VAL A 76 1.47 7.87 12.00
N GLN A 77 2.42 7.78 11.06
CA GLN A 77 3.81 8.12 11.33
C GLN A 77 3.97 9.59 11.77
N ALA A 78 3.29 10.53 11.10
CA ALA A 78 3.35 11.95 11.44
C ALA A 78 2.80 12.23 12.85
N MET A 79 1.69 11.58 13.24
CA MET A 79 1.13 11.68 14.58
C MET A 79 2.09 11.11 15.64
N MET A 80 2.60 9.90 15.41
CA MET A 80 3.45 9.18 16.37
C MET A 80 4.82 9.82 16.57
N LEU A 81 5.35 10.52 15.56
CA LEU A 81 6.65 11.21 15.63
C LEU A 81 6.51 12.70 15.92
N SER A 82 5.31 13.19 16.22
CA SER A 82 5.10 14.60 16.55
C SER A 82 5.62 14.94 17.96
N PRO A 83 6.01 16.21 18.22
CA PRO A 83 6.36 16.65 19.58
C PRO A 83 5.22 16.48 20.60
N THR A 84 3.97 16.41 20.11
CA THR A 84 2.73 16.29 20.88
C THR A 84 2.16 14.88 20.84
N ALA A 85 2.93 13.86 20.43
CA ALA A 85 2.43 12.52 20.13
C ALA A 85 1.57 11.92 21.26
N ALA A 86 1.99 12.09 22.53
CA ALA A 86 1.22 11.61 23.68
C ALA A 86 -0.16 12.27 23.77
N ASP A 87 -0.22 13.61 23.64
CA ASP A 87 -1.48 14.37 23.68
C ASP A 87 -2.37 14.07 22.48
N ASP A 88 -1.77 13.88 21.31
CA ASP A 88 -2.49 13.59 20.07
C ASP A 88 -3.12 12.20 20.09
N VAL A 89 -2.41 11.20 20.64
CA VAL A 89 -2.96 9.86 20.88
C VAL A 89 -4.09 9.91 21.90
N VAL A 90 -3.94 10.64 23.00
CA VAL A 90 -5.02 10.81 23.98
C VAL A 90 -6.25 11.47 23.34
N ARG A 91 -6.05 12.51 22.53
CA ARG A 91 -7.13 13.21 21.82
C ARG A 91 -7.85 12.31 20.82
N PHE A 92 -7.12 11.41 20.15
CA PHE A 92 -7.70 10.43 19.23
C PHE A 92 -8.73 9.51 19.92
N PHE A 93 -8.47 9.12 21.18
CA PHE A 93 -9.37 8.25 21.95
C PHE A 93 -10.36 9.01 22.84
N ALA A 94 -10.23 10.33 22.97
CA ALA A 94 -11.14 11.14 23.77
C ALA A 94 -12.52 11.24 23.09
N PRO A 95 -13.63 11.20 23.87
CA PRO A 95 -14.97 11.37 23.32
C PRO A 95 -15.10 12.75 22.68
N HIS A 96 -15.66 12.80 21.46
CA HIS A 96 -15.95 14.07 20.81
C HIS A 96 -17.10 14.77 21.55
N PRO A 97 -17.02 16.08 21.80
CA PRO A 97 -18.13 16.81 22.40
C PRO A 97 -19.34 16.74 21.46
N THR A 98 -20.40 16.09 21.90
CA THR A 98 -21.70 16.08 21.21
C THR A 98 -22.24 17.50 21.18
N SER A 99 -22.44 18.06 19.98
CA SER A 99 -23.23 19.29 19.78
C SER A 99 -24.71 19.02 20.01
#